data_AF-A0A6N0BM50-F1
#
_entry.id   AF-A0A6N0BM50-F1
#
_cell.length_a   1.000
_cell.length_b   1.000
_cell.length_c   1.000
_cell.angle_alpha   90.00
_cell.angle_beta   90.00
_cell.angle_gamma   90.00
#
_symmetry.space_group_name_H-M   'P 1'
#
loop_
_entity.id
_entity.type
_entity.pdbx_description
1 polymer ?
#
loop_
_entity_poly.entity_id
_entity_poly.type
_entity_poly.pdbx_seq_one_letter_code
_entity_poly.pdbx_strand_id
1 'polypeptide(L)'
;MLLDKPPRPGKMVSITNSFGSRRTMGMKIEIEQALHAHSAWRKHFKDFLSGKASFDVASVGDSHRCQFGDWLDHEGYRLMPEKRRTEVQQAHDEFHRVAAGIVEKIQQKKFAEAKEDLANEGPLNRASARLAEVLVKAKLHEPGAVPPATSPEKDAAPE
;
A
#
# COMPACT_ATOMS: atom_id res chain seq x y z
N MET A 1 -24.76 16.56 65.64
CA MET A 1 -25.10 17.22 64.36
C MET A 1 -23.82 17.28 63.50
N LEU A 2 -23.58 16.23 62.71
CA LEU A 2 -22.53 16.21 61.69
C LEU A 2 -23.24 16.27 60.33
N LEU A 3 -23.04 17.35 59.59
CA LEU A 3 -23.56 17.54 58.24
C LEU A 3 -22.55 16.95 57.26
N ASP A 4 -22.83 15.74 56.77
CA ASP A 4 -22.13 15.14 55.64
C ASP A 4 -22.43 15.96 54.37
N LYS A 5 -21.36 16.45 53.73
CA LYS A 5 -21.42 17.15 52.46
C LYS A 5 -21.16 16.14 51.33
N PRO A 6 -22.01 16.04 50.29
CA PRO A 6 -21.78 15.08 49.22
C PRO A 6 -20.57 15.48 48.34
N PRO A 7 -19.82 14.50 47.80
CA PRO A 7 -18.71 14.76 46.88
C PRO A 7 -19.20 15.26 45.51
N ARG A 8 -18.37 16.08 44.86
CA ARG A 8 -18.64 16.72 43.57
C ARG A 8 -18.66 15.69 42.42
N PRO A 9 -19.49 15.85 41.38
CA PRO A 9 -19.38 15.02 40.19
C PRO A 9 -18.11 15.39 39.40
N GLY A 10 -17.23 14.41 39.23
CA GLY A 10 -16.07 14.49 38.35
C GLY A 10 -16.49 14.59 36.89
N LYS A 11 -15.81 15.45 36.11
CA LYS A 11 -15.99 15.55 34.66
C LYS A 11 -15.72 14.18 34.02
N MET A 12 -16.74 13.62 33.39
CA MET A 12 -16.61 12.51 32.46
C MET A 12 -15.88 13.06 31.22
N VAL A 13 -14.59 12.76 31.09
CA VAL A 13 -13.84 13.06 29.87
C VAL A 13 -14.28 12.05 28.82
N SER A 14 -15.05 12.51 27.83
CA SER A 14 -15.32 11.72 26.62
C SER A 14 -13.99 11.44 25.91
N ILE A 15 -13.51 10.21 26.01
CA ILE A 15 -12.43 9.70 25.16
C ILE A 15 -13.05 9.52 23.78
N THR A 16 -12.94 10.55 22.94
CA THR A 16 -13.30 10.43 21.53
C THR A 16 -12.24 9.57 20.81
N ASN A 17 -12.75 8.76 19.89
CA ASN A 17 -12.13 7.62 19.23
C ASN A 17 -10.83 7.98 18.45
N SER A 18 -9.68 7.95 19.12
CA SER A 18 -8.34 8.22 18.54
C SER A 18 -7.69 6.99 17.86
N PHE A 19 -8.44 5.91 17.63
CA PHE A 19 -7.96 4.68 17.00
C PHE A 19 -8.08 4.69 15.46
N GLY A 20 -9.00 5.47 14.90
CA GLY A 20 -9.15 5.60 13.44
C GLY A 20 -8.00 6.41 12.80
N SER A 21 -7.69 7.57 13.38
CA SER A 21 -6.70 8.51 12.84
C SER A 21 -5.25 7.99 12.86
N ARG A 22 -4.85 7.19 13.86
CA ARG A 22 -3.49 6.58 13.88
C ARG A 22 -3.29 5.50 12.81
N ARG A 23 -4.36 4.76 12.47
CA ARG A 23 -4.31 3.69 11.45
C ARG A 23 -4.20 4.25 10.04
N THR A 24 -4.95 5.31 9.73
CA THR A 24 -4.90 5.98 8.42
C THR A 24 -3.56 6.68 8.18
N MET A 25 -2.97 7.29 9.21
CA MET A 25 -1.64 7.87 9.13
C MET A 25 -0.55 6.83 8.84
N GLY A 26 -0.63 5.63 9.43
CA GLY A 26 0.29 4.53 9.15
C GLY A 26 0.24 4.10 7.68
N MET A 27 -0.96 3.85 7.14
CA MET A 27 -1.13 3.47 5.72
C MET A 27 -0.59 4.54 4.74
N LYS A 28 -0.80 5.83 5.04
CA LYS A 28 -0.29 6.91 4.19
C LYS A 28 1.24 6.91 4.11
N ILE A 29 1.92 6.69 5.24
CA ILE A 29 3.38 6.66 5.31
C ILE A 29 3.92 5.51 4.47
N GLU A 30 3.35 4.32 4.60
CA GLU A 30 3.78 3.12 3.88
C GLU A 30 3.61 3.26 2.37
N ILE A 31 2.50 3.85 1.93
CA ILE A 31 2.28 4.18 0.51
C ILE A 31 3.30 5.22 0.01
N GLU A 32 3.59 6.26 0.79
CA GLU A 32 4.57 7.29 0.42
C GLU A 32 5.99 6.69 0.31
N GLN A 33 6.35 5.80 1.23
CA GLN A 33 7.62 5.06 1.18
C GLN A 33 7.67 4.13 -0.03
N ALA A 34 6.59 3.42 -0.36
CA ALA A 34 6.52 2.57 -1.54
C ALA A 34 6.73 3.37 -2.84
N LEU A 35 6.03 4.51 -2.99
CA LEU A 35 6.21 5.41 -4.14
C LEU A 35 7.66 5.87 -4.28
N HIS A 36 8.28 6.27 -3.16
CA HIS A 36 9.67 6.72 -3.16
C HIS A 36 10.62 5.59 -3.57
N ALA A 37 10.54 4.43 -2.92
CA ALA A 37 11.41 3.29 -3.18
C ALA A 37 11.34 2.82 -4.66
N HIS A 38 10.13 2.72 -5.21
CA HIS A 38 9.93 2.24 -6.58
C HIS A 38 10.33 3.28 -7.63
N SER A 39 10.26 4.58 -7.33
CA SER A 39 10.72 5.63 -8.25
C SER A 39 12.22 5.54 -8.58
N ALA A 40 13.03 4.98 -7.66
CA ALA A 40 14.47 4.85 -7.83
C ALA A 40 14.89 3.72 -8.80
N TRP A 41 14.00 2.75 -9.08
CA TRP A 41 14.34 1.54 -9.81
C TRP A 41 14.84 1.78 -11.23
N ARG A 42 14.27 2.76 -11.94
CA ARG A 42 14.74 3.11 -13.30
C ARG A 42 16.21 3.50 -13.29
N LYS A 43 16.65 4.24 -12.26
CA LYS A 43 18.06 4.61 -12.10
C LYS A 43 18.89 3.38 -11.76
N HIS A 44 18.45 2.55 -10.82
CA HIS A 44 19.16 1.32 -10.46
C HIS A 44 19.38 0.39 -11.66
N PHE A 45 18.39 0.23 -12.54
CA PHE A 45 18.56 -0.56 -13.76
C PHE A 45 19.54 0.06 -14.75
N LYS A 46 19.58 1.39 -14.89
CA LYS A 46 20.60 2.05 -15.71
C LYS A 46 22.01 1.85 -15.14
N ASP A 47 22.14 1.88 -13.81
CA ASP A 47 23.41 1.60 -13.14
C ASP A 47 23.81 0.12 -13.32
N PHE A 48 22.87 -0.81 -13.21
CA PHE A 48 23.10 -2.24 -13.46
C PHE A 48 23.52 -2.51 -14.92
N LEU A 49 22.83 -1.92 -15.89
CA LEU A 49 23.20 -1.97 -17.31
C LEU A 49 24.60 -1.45 -17.60
N SER A 50 25.07 -0.47 -16.82
CA SER A 50 26.41 0.12 -16.97
C SER A 50 27.46 -0.55 -16.09
N GLY A 51 27.11 -1.64 -15.39
CA GLY A 51 28.01 -2.39 -14.51
C GLY A 51 28.37 -1.66 -13.20
N LYS A 52 27.63 -0.60 -12.84
CA LYS A 52 27.87 0.20 -11.63
C LYS A 52 27.12 -0.30 -10.39
N ALA A 53 26.18 -1.22 -10.59
CA ALA A 53 25.37 -1.83 -9.54
C ALA A 53 25.13 -3.31 -9.86
N SER A 54 24.59 -4.03 -8.90
CA SER A 54 24.06 -5.39 -9.08
C SER A 54 22.63 -5.45 -8.53
N PHE A 55 21.85 -6.41 -9.01
CA PHE A 55 20.55 -6.77 -8.46
C PHE A 55 20.60 -8.20 -7.96
N ASP A 56 19.99 -8.46 -6.81
CA ASP A 56 19.64 -9.84 -6.42
C ASP A 56 18.42 -10.28 -7.24
N VAL A 57 18.66 -11.14 -8.22
CA VAL A 57 17.67 -11.65 -9.18
C VAL A 57 16.51 -12.32 -8.45
N ALA A 58 16.80 -13.07 -7.39
CA ALA A 58 15.81 -13.83 -6.64
C ALA A 58 14.91 -12.92 -5.79
N SER A 59 15.39 -11.74 -5.39
CA SER A 59 14.57 -10.75 -4.67
C SER A 59 13.79 -9.84 -5.61
N VAL A 60 14.25 -9.66 -6.85
CA VAL A 60 13.60 -8.73 -7.80
C VAL A 60 12.27 -9.26 -8.32
N GLY A 61 12.16 -10.58 -8.56
CA GLY A 61 10.93 -11.17 -9.09
C GLY A 61 9.86 -11.47 -8.03
N ASP A 62 10.24 -11.52 -6.75
CA ASP A 62 9.33 -11.81 -5.65
C ASP A 62 8.79 -10.52 -5.05
N SER A 63 7.58 -10.15 -5.45
CA SER A 63 6.91 -8.93 -4.98
C SER A 63 6.68 -8.95 -3.47
N HIS A 64 6.47 -10.11 -2.86
CA HIS A 64 6.18 -10.24 -1.42
C HIS A 64 7.41 -9.97 -0.54
N ARG A 65 8.62 -10.13 -1.09
CA ARG A 65 9.88 -9.92 -0.36
C ARG A 65 10.32 -8.46 -0.30
N CYS A 66 9.68 -7.57 -1.05
CA CYS A 66 9.96 -6.14 -0.92
C CYS A 66 9.25 -5.59 0.34
N GLN A 67 9.79 -4.52 0.93
CA GLN A 67 9.22 -3.92 2.16
C GLN A 67 7.72 -3.62 2.02
N PHE A 68 7.30 -3.13 0.85
CA PHE A 68 5.89 -2.83 0.59
C PHE A 68 5.03 -4.09 0.43
N GLY A 69 5.55 -5.13 -0.21
CA GLY A 69 4.86 -6.42 -0.34
C GLY A 69 4.65 -7.09 1.00
N ASP A 70 5.70 -7.14 1.83
CA ASP A 70 5.62 -7.66 3.20
C ASP A 70 4.58 -6.88 4.03
N TRP A 71 4.58 -5.55 3.92
CA TRP A 71 3.56 -4.73 4.57
C TRP A 71 2.14 -5.03 4.06
N LEU A 72 1.98 -5.23 2.75
CA LEU A 72 0.69 -5.47 2.10
C LEU A 72 0.06 -6.79 2.57
N ASP A 73 0.87 -7.83 2.73
CA ASP A 73 0.47 -9.16 3.21
C ASP A 73 0.01 -9.14 4.68
N HIS A 74 0.57 -8.24 5.51
CA HIS A 74 0.31 -8.21 6.95
C HIS A 74 -0.68 -7.11 7.39
N GLU A 75 -0.33 -5.86 7.15
CA GLU A 75 -1.10 -4.68 7.60
C GLU A 75 -2.03 -4.16 6.50
N GLY A 76 -1.62 -4.28 5.23
CA GLY A 76 -2.44 -3.89 4.09
C GLY A 76 -3.78 -4.63 4.04
N TYR A 77 -3.82 -5.91 4.42
CA TYR A 77 -5.07 -6.67 4.53
C TYR A 77 -6.10 -6.04 5.48
N ARG A 78 -5.63 -5.44 6.58
CA ARG A 78 -6.48 -4.84 7.62
C ARG A 78 -6.89 -3.41 7.30
N LEU A 79 -6.04 -2.68 6.60
CA LEU A 79 -6.19 -1.23 6.40
C LEU A 79 -6.83 -0.88 5.05
N MET A 80 -6.83 -1.82 4.10
CA MET A 80 -7.30 -1.60 2.75
C MET A 80 -8.50 -2.50 2.40
N PRO A 81 -9.59 -1.95 1.82
CA PRO A 81 -10.69 -2.75 1.29
C PRO A 81 -10.19 -3.77 0.26
N GLU A 82 -10.78 -4.96 0.25
CA GLU A 82 -10.33 -6.09 -0.59
C GLU A 82 -10.14 -5.72 -2.05
N LYS A 83 -11.15 -5.10 -2.69
CA LYS A 83 -11.05 -4.69 -4.10
C LYS A 83 -9.81 -3.85 -4.38
N ARG A 84 -9.53 -2.88 -3.51
CA ARG A 84 -8.42 -1.94 -3.64
C ARG A 84 -7.08 -2.62 -3.37
N ARG A 85 -7.04 -3.51 -2.37
CA ARG A 85 -5.87 -4.34 -2.09
C ARG A 85 -5.52 -5.23 -3.29
N THR A 86 -6.52 -5.87 -3.89
CA THR A 86 -6.34 -6.70 -5.09
C THR A 86 -5.81 -5.87 -6.26
N GLU A 87 -6.35 -4.67 -6.50
CA GLU A 87 -5.84 -3.77 -7.55
C GLU A 87 -4.38 -3.35 -7.31
N VAL A 88 -4.02 -3.06 -6.06
CA VAL A 88 -2.65 -2.70 -5.65
C VAL A 88 -1.71 -3.90 -5.83
N GLN A 89 -2.09 -5.08 -5.33
CA GLN A 89 -1.29 -6.30 -5.47
C GLN A 89 -1.02 -6.63 -6.94
N GLN A 90 -2.05 -6.58 -7.79
CA GLN A 90 -1.88 -6.84 -9.23
C GLN A 90 -0.96 -5.84 -9.93
N ALA A 91 -0.95 -4.57 -9.51
CA ALA A 91 -0.03 -3.58 -10.08
C ALA A 91 1.41 -3.79 -9.58
N HIS A 92 1.55 -4.20 -8.32
CA HIS A 92 2.81 -4.49 -7.69
C HIS A 92 3.48 -5.75 -8.29
N ASP A 93 2.73 -6.85 -8.44
CA ASP A 93 3.21 -8.08 -9.06
C ASP A 93 3.64 -7.83 -10.50
N GLU A 94 2.84 -7.07 -11.26
CA GLU A 94 3.18 -6.70 -12.64
C GLU A 94 4.48 -5.89 -12.73
N PHE A 95 4.69 -4.95 -11.81
CA PHE A 95 5.94 -4.22 -11.72
C PHE A 95 7.13 -5.16 -11.50
N HIS A 96 7.05 -6.04 -10.50
CA HIS A 96 8.12 -6.98 -10.16
C HIS A 96 8.39 -7.99 -11.28
N ARG A 97 7.34 -8.46 -11.98
CA ARG A 97 7.46 -9.33 -13.15
C ARG A 97 8.24 -8.66 -14.29
N VAL A 98 7.91 -7.41 -14.62
CA VAL A 98 8.63 -6.63 -15.64
C VAL A 98 10.08 -6.41 -15.22
N ALA A 99 10.29 -6.06 -13.96
CA ALA A 99 11.60 -5.87 -13.37
C ALA A 99 12.48 -7.12 -13.46
N ALA A 100 11.95 -8.30 -13.12
CA ALA A 100 12.66 -9.57 -13.26
C ALA A 100 13.06 -9.83 -14.71
N GLY A 101 12.14 -9.59 -15.66
CA GLY A 101 12.43 -9.72 -17.09
C GLY A 101 13.58 -8.82 -17.57
N ILE A 102 13.69 -7.60 -17.04
CA ILE A 102 14.83 -6.70 -17.34
C ILE A 102 16.13 -7.30 -16.80
N VAL A 103 16.13 -7.78 -15.56
CA VAL A 103 17.31 -8.41 -14.93
C VAL A 103 17.78 -9.63 -15.73
N GLU A 104 16.85 -10.48 -16.16
CA GLU A 104 17.15 -11.65 -17.00
C GLU A 104 17.76 -11.24 -18.35
N LYS A 105 17.18 -10.25 -19.03
CA LYS A 105 17.72 -9.73 -20.31
C LYS A 105 19.14 -9.20 -20.14
N ILE A 106 19.42 -8.48 -19.05
CA ILE A 106 20.77 -7.97 -18.77
C ILE A 106 21.76 -9.11 -18.56
N GLN A 107 21.40 -10.13 -17.77
CA GLN A 107 22.25 -11.31 -17.56
C GLN A 107 22.51 -12.10 -18.84
N GLN A 108 21.51 -12.19 -19.72
CA GLN A 108 21.63 -12.81 -21.03
C GLN A 108 22.34 -11.91 -22.07
N LYS A 109 22.86 -10.74 -21.65
CA LYS A 109 23.51 -9.74 -22.50
C LYS A 109 22.62 -9.17 -23.61
N LYS A 110 21.30 -9.27 -23.47
CA LYS A 110 20.27 -8.70 -24.36
C LYS A 110 20.04 -7.22 -24.06
N PHE A 111 21.10 -6.42 -24.20
CA PHE A 111 21.09 -5.02 -23.75
C PHE A 111 20.17 -4.10 -24.56
N ALA A 112 19.90 -4.42 -25.83
CA ALA A 112 18.97 -3.65 -26.65
C ALA A 112 17.54 -3.78 -26.10
N GLU A 113 17.08 -5.02 -25.90
CA GLU A 113 15.76 -5.32 -25.32
C GLU A 113 15.62 -4.73 -23.90
N ALA A 114 16.65 -4.84 -23.06
CA ALA A 114 16.63 -4.22 -21.74
C ALA A 114 16.54 -2.69 -21.79
N LYS A 115 17.15 -2.04 -22.79
CA LYS A 115 17.02 -0.59 -23.00
C LYS A 115 15.62 -0.20 -23.47
N GLU A 116 14.99 -1.01 -24.29
CA GLU A 116 13.59 -0.82 -24.72
C GLU A 116 12.63 -0.95 -23.54
N ASP A 117 12.82 -1.95 -22.68
CA ASP A 117 12.06 -2.10 -21.44
C ASP A 117 12.16 -0.87 -20.53
N LEU A 118 13.35 -0.26 -20.51
CA LEU A 118 13.69 0.96 -19.77
C LEU A 118 13.44 2.25 -20.56
N ALA A 119 12.82 2.22 -21.74
CA ALA A 119 12.46 3.45 -22.45
C ALA A 119 11.43 4.27 -21.65
N ASN A 120 11.19 5.53 -22.03
CA ASN A 120 10.14 6.34 -21.40
C ASN A 120 8.75 5.73 -21.67
N GLU A 121 8.53 5.21 -22.87
CA GLU A 121 7.34 4.43 -23.22
C GLU A 121 7.59 2.92 -23.01
N GLY A 122 8.57 2.55 -22.20
CA GLY A 122 8.94 1.16 -21.95
C GLY A 122 8.01 0.46 -20.95
N PRO A 123 7.94 -0.87 -20.99
CA PRO A 123 7.29 -1.71 -19.98
C PRO A 123 7.50 -1.25 -18.53
N LEU A 124 8.74 -0.92 -18.11
CA LEU A 124 8.99 -0.51 -16.74
C LEU A 124 8.24 0.76 -16.38
N ASN A 125 8.26 1.76 -17.27
CA ASN A 125 7.62 3.04 -17.00
C ASN A 125 6.10 2.91 -16.92
N ARG A 126 5.49 2.11 -17.81
CA ARG A 126 4.05 1.81 -17.76
C ARG A 126 3.66 1.10 -16.46
N ALA A 127 4.42 0.08 -16.05
CA ALA A 127 4.16 -0.63 -14.80
C ALA A 127 4.34 0.30 -13.58
N SER A 128 5.38 1.13 -13.58
CA SER A 128 5.62 2.15 -12.53
C SER A 128 4.47 3.15 -12.43
N ALA A 129 4.00 3.66 -13.58
CA ALA A 129 2.90 4.62 -13.63
C ALA A 129 1.59 4.00 -13.12
N ARG A 130 1.29 2.77 -13.54
CA ARG A 130 0.11 2.02 -13.04
C ARG A 130 0.18 1.80 -11.53
N LEU A 131 1.33 1.37 -11.02
CA LEU A 131 1.54 1.19 -9.58
C LEU A 131 1.34 2.51 -8.82
N ALA A 132 1.95 3.60 -9.30
CA ALA A 132 1.78 4.91 -8.69
C ALA A 132 0.32 5.37 -8.68
N GLU A 133 -0.41 5.16 -9.77
CA GLU A 133 -1.83 5.51 -9.88
C GLU A 133 -2.68 4.77 -8.83
N VAL A 134 -2.53 3.44 -8.71
CA VAL A 134 -3.32 2.67 -7.74
C VAL A 134 -2.93 2.98 -6.30
N LEU A 135 -1.66 3.29 -6.03
CA LEU A 135 -1.18 3.72 -4.72
C LEU A 135 -1.71 5.10 -4.32
N VAL A 136 -1.71 6.07 -5.25
CA VAL A 136 -2.31 7.39 -5.02
C VAL A 136 -3.80 7.25 -4.78
N LYS A 137 -4.51 6.44 -5.58
CA LYS A 137 -5.91 6.12 -5.30
C LYS A 137 -6.03 5.56 -3.89
N ALA A 138 -5.22 4.55 -3.53
CA ALA A 138 -5.24 3.88 -2.23
C ALA A 138 -5.12 4.87 -1.07
N LYS A 139 -4.18 5.80 -1.16
CA LYS A 139 -3.94 6.88 -0.19
C LYS A 139 -5.13 7.83 -0.01
N LEU A 140 -5.93 8.04 -1.05
CA LEU A 140 -7.06 8.99 -1.04
C LEU A 140 -8.38 8.39 -0.53
N HIS A 141 -8.49 7.06 -0.41
CA HIS A 141 -9.66 6.46 0.24
C HIS A 141 -9.37 6.23 1.73
N GLU A 142 -10.17 6.86 2.58
CA GLU A 142 -10.28 6.43 3.96
C GLU A 142 -10.93 5.04 4.02
N PRO A 143 -10.53 4.17 4.97
CA PRO A 143 -11.23 2.91 5.20
C PRO A 143 -12.69 3.25 5.47
N GLY A 144 -13.56 2.76 4.60
CA GLY A 144 -14.97 3.10 4.60
C GLY A 144 -15.55 3.01 6.00
N ALA A 145 -16.26 4.07 6.40
CA ALA A 145 -17.23 4.00 7.48
C ALA A 145 -18.04 2.72 7.27
N VAL A 146 -17.96 1.81 8.24
CA VAL A 146 -18.91 0.71 8.37
C VAL A 146 -20.29 1.38 8.33
N PRO A 147 -21.17 1.11 7.34
CA PRO A 147 -22.52 1.62 7.43
C PRO A 147 -23.09 1.12 8.77
N PRO A 148 -23.74 1.98 9.58
CA PRO A 148 -24.30 1.52 10.84
C PRO A 148 -25.18 0.32 10.52
N ALA A 149 -24.90 -0.80 11.18
CA ALA A 149 -25.73 -1.99 11.11
C ALA A 149 -27.18 -1.52 11.26
N THR A 150 -27.96 -1.70 10.19
CA THR A 150 -29.40 -1.51 10.22
C THR A 150 -29.90 -2.34 11.40
N SER A 151 -30.32 -1.65 12.46
CA SER A 151 -30.98 -2.32 13.57
C SER A 151 -32.17 -3.09 13.00
N PRO A 152 -32.41 -4.33 13.44
CA PRO A 152 -33.54 -5.10 12.95
C PRO A 152 -34.82 -4.33 13.26
N GLU A 153 -35.63 -4.21 12.22
CA GLU A 153 -37.02 -3.77 12.21
C GLU A 153 -37.73 -4.34 13.43
N LYS A 154 -38.12 -3.46 14.36
CA LYS A 154 -38.91 -3.84 15.52
C LYS A 154 -40.33 -4.08 15.01
N ASP A 155 -40.76 -5.32 15.16
CA ASP A 155 -42.13 -5.82 15.06
C ASP A 155 -43.21 -4.74 15.22
N ALA A 156 -44.02 -4.59 14.17
CA ALA A 156 -45.40 -4.14 14.29
C ALA A 156 -46.28 -5.21 13.64
N ALA A 157 -46.58 -6.23 14.45
CA ALA A 157 -47.68 -7.16 14.22
C ALA A 157 -49.04 -6.47 14.51
N PRO A 158 -50.17 -7.04 14.06
CA PRO A 158 -51.36 -6.33 13.60
C PRO A 158 -52.41 -6.08 14.69
N GLU A 159 -53.30 -5.11 14.44
CA GLU A 159 -54.77 -5.19 14.67
C GLU A 159 -55.50 -4.15 13.80
#